data_AF-A0A4P9K687-F1
#
_entry.id   AF-A0A4P9K687-F1
#
_cell.length_a   1.000
_cell.length_b   1.000
_cell.length_c   1.000
_cell.angle_alpha   90.00
_cell.angle_beta   90.00
_cell.angle_gamma   90.00
#
_symmetry.space_group_name_H-M   'P 1'
#
loop_
_entity.id
_entity.type
_entity.pdbx_description
1 polymer ?
#
loop_
_entity_poly.entity_id
_entity_poly.type
_entity_poly.pdbx_seq_one_letter_code
_entity_poly.pdbx_strand_id
1 'polypeptide(L)'
;MTILSFINIKFFRLNLVGLTSLPNGKFVLSMMLTILSSTSHAAEYQTIEKNKMLNAFDQFVVSETAAKNCLLPSQEEFSKFDANFDVVSNFAFLEMSQQFPYIQQQKISETLALKARALSLRTEHKIKARGCQDPAIQAILQRYQMQARWEPAIGF
;
A
#
# COMPACT_ATOMS: atom_id res chain seq x y z
N MET A 1 18.62 29.10 0.72
CA MET A 1 17.25 29.58 0.41
C MET A 1 16.32 28.51 0.93
N THR A 2 15.84 28.72 2.16
CA THR A 2 15.23 27.70 3.01
C THR A 2 13.86 28.23 3.41
N ILE A 3 12.77 27.54 3.09
CA ILE A 3 11.46 27.85 3.65
C ILE A 3 10.81 26.53 4.11
N LEU A 4 10.95 26.29 5.40
CA LEU A 4 10.09 25.42 6.21
C LEU A 4 8.74 26.12 6.36
N SER A 5 7.65 25.47 5.96
CA SER A 5 6.30 25.91 6.32
C SER A 5 5.75 25.03 7.44
N PHE A 6 5.76 25.57 8.65
CA PHE A 6 4.96 25.08 9.78
C PHE A 6 3.53 25.60 9.63
N ILE A 7 2.56 24.69 9.53
CA ILE A 7 1.13 25.05 9.58
C ILE A 7 0.73 25.15 11.06
N ASN A 8 0.39 26.36 11.50
CA ASN A 8 -0.08 26.68 12.83
C ASN A 8 -1.62 26.75 12.78
N ILE A 9 -2.30 25.78 13.39
CA ILE A 9 -3.76 25.69 13.45
C ILE A 9 -4.25 26.56 14.62
N LYS A 10 -4.92 27.67 14.34
CA LYS A 10 -5.68 28.44 15.33
C LYS A 10 -7.17 28.12 15.25
N PHE A 11 -7.69 27.76 16.41
CA PHE A 11 -9.05 27.34 16.71
C PHE A 11 -10.12 28.39 16.37
N PHE A 12 -11.25 27.85 15.91
CA PHE A 12 -12.55 28.45 15.67
C PHE A 12 -13.10 29.19 16.92
N ARG A 13 -13.60 30.42 16.75
CA ARG A 13 -14.60 31.04 17.66
C ARG A 13 -15.90 31.18 16.90
N LEU A 14 -16.94 30.50 17.37
CA LEU A 14 -18.34 30.77 17.02
C LEU A 14 -19.01 31.48 18.20
N ASN A 15 -19.65 32.61 17.91
CA ASN A 15 -20.91 33.13 18.47
C ASN A 15 -20.87 34.66 18.51
N LEU A 16 -21.79 35.27 17.76
CA LEU A 16 -22.55 36.45 18.18
C LEU A 16 -23.73 36.61 17.22
N VAL A 17 -24.93 36.26 17.71
CA VAL A 17 -26.21 36.63 17.11
C VAL A 17 -26.45 38.10 17.46
N GLY A 18 -26.50 38.98 16.47
CA GLY A 18 -26.92 40.37 16.65
C GLY A 18 -28.42 40.52 16.38
N LEU A 19 -29.20 40.77 17.43
CA LEU A 19 -30.59 41.23 17.31
C LEU A 19 -30.60 42.76 17.34
N THR A 20 -31.03 43.40 16.25
CA THR A 20 -31.31 44.85 16.25
C THR A 20 -32.82 45.07 16.21
N SER A 21 -33.37 45.76 17.22
CA SER A 21 -34.77 46.16 17.27
C SER A 21 -35.03 47.42 16.44
N LEU A 22 -36.10 47.42 15.64
CA LEU A 22 -36.72 48.64 15.11
C LEU A 22 -38.06 48.88 15.84
N PRO A 23 -38.50 50.14 16.00
CA PRO A 23 -39.44 50.54 17.06
C PRO A 23 -40.90 50.10 16.89
N ASN A 24 -41.26 49.34 15.84
CA ASN A 24 -42.67 49.02 15.55
C ASN A 24 -42.95 47.51 15.31
N GLY A 25 -42.40 46.65 16.16
CA GLY A 25 -43.03 45.36 16.50
C GLY A 25 -43.33 44.35 15.38
N LYS A 26 -42.62 44.39 14.24
CA LYS A 26 -42.74 43.38 13.18
C LYS A 26 -41.37 42.73 12.94
N PHE A 27 -41.25 41.46 13.31
CA PHE A 27 -40.08 40.65 13.00
C PHE A 27 -40.12 40.24 11.53
N VAL A 28 -39.24 40.81 10.71
CA VAL A 28 -39.02 40.32 9.34
C VAL A 28 -37.90 39.29 9.41
N LEU A 29 -38.25 38.03 9.18
CA LEU A 29 -37.31 36.91 9.10
C LEU A 29 -36.45 37.07 7.84
N SER A 30 -35.28 37.71 7.97
CA SER A 30 -34.30 37.78 6.87
C SER A 30 -33.61 36.42 6.74
N MET A 31 -34.09 35.60 5.81
CA MET A 31 -33.49 34.32 5.44
C MET A 31 -32.25 34.59 4.56
N MET A 32 -31.10 34.81 5.20
CA MET A 32 -29.82 34.84 4.50
C MET A 32 -29.42 33.41 4.11
N LEU A 33 -29.52 33.14 2.81
CA LEU A 33 -29.05 31.94 2.13
C LEU A 33 -27.51 31.84 2.24
N THR A 34 -26.99 31.07 3.20
CA THR A 34 -25.57 30.69 3.24
C THR A 34 -25.29 29.57 2.25
N ILE A 35 -24.84 29.96 1.06
CA ILE A 35 -24.16 29.07 0.11
C ILE A 35 -22.69 28.93 0.57
N LEU A 36 -22.14 27.74 0.32
CA LEU A 36 -20.72 27.38 0.30
C LEU A 36 -20.08 26.97 1.64
N SER A 37 -20.10 25.66 1.88
CA SER A 37 -18.99 24.95 2.53
C SER A 37 -18.96 23.51 2.01
N SER A 38 -18.59 23.35 0.74
CA SER A 38 -18.04 22.10 0.25
C SER A 38 -16.71 21.86 0.97
N THR A 39 -16.78 21.16 2.11
CA THR A 39 -15.59 20.69 2.81
C THR A 39 -14.95 19.58 1.98
N SER A 40 -13.86 19.96 1.31
CA SER A 40 -12.94 19.13 0.58
C SER A 40 -12.32 18.07 1.50
N HIS A 41 -13.00 16.92 1.64
CA HIS A 41 -12.42 15.67 2.15
C HIS A 41 -11.62 14.96 1.05
N ALA A 42 -10.69 15.68 0.41
CA ALA A 42 -9.85 15.16 -0.65
C ALA A 42 -8.37 15.41 -0.32
N ALA A 43 -7.91 14.90 0.82
CA ALA A 43 -6.49 14.93 1.17
C ALA A 43 -6.08 13.84 2.17
N GLU A 44 -6.66 12.64 2.09
CA GLU A 44 -6.10 11.47 2.81
C GLU A 44 -6.46 10.16 2.10
N TYR A 45 -5.99 9.99 0.86
CA TYR A 45 -6.09 8.71 0.14
C TYR A 45 -4.77 8.26 -0.52
N GLN A 46 -3.66 8.97 -0.25
CA GLN A 46 -2.44 8.86 -1.08
C GLN A 46 -1.21 8.29 -0.36
N THR A 47 -1.39 7.55 0.74
CA THR A 47 -0.31 6.84 1.44
C THR A 47 -0.40 5.32 1.33
N ILE A 48 -1.56 4.75 0.98
CA ILE A 48 -1.73 3.29 0.80
C ILE A 48 -1.13 2.80 -0.53
N GLU A 49 -0.97 3.67 -1.52
CA GLU A 49 -0.47 3.32 -2.86
C GLU A 49 1.08 3.16 -2.94
N LYS A 50 1.85 3.74 -2.01
CA LYS A 50 3.29 3.99 -2.22
C LYS A 50 4.21 2.74 -2.22
N ASN A 51 3.73 1.56 -1.81
CA ASN A 51 4.56 0.36 -1.71
C ASN A 51 3.91 -0.91 -2.26
N LYS A 52 3.01 -0.78 -3.24
CA LYS A 52 2.22 -1.92 -3.73
C LYS A 52 3.11 -3.00 -4.33
N MET A 53 4.14 -2.64 -5.10
CA MET A 53 4.98 -3.64 -5.77
C MET A 53 6.00 -4.25 -4.82
N LEU A 54 6.53 -3.48 -3.87
CA LEU A 54 7.34 -4.03 -2.78
C LEU A 54 6.55 -5.02 -1.90
N ASN A 55 5.28 -4.74 -1.63
CA ASN A 55 4.42 -5.67 -0.90
C ASN A 55 4.10 -6.93 -1.73
N ALA A 56 3.84 -6.78 -3.03
CA ALA A 56 3.63 -7.91 -3.93
C ALA A 56 4.89 -8.79 -3.97
N PHE A 57 6.07 -8.20 -4.12
CA PHE A 57 7.36 -8.89 -4.06
C PHE A 57 7.48 -9.73 -2.79
N ASP A 58 7.17 -9.15 -1.63
CA ASP A 58 7.20 -9.89 -0.36
C ASP A 58 6.29 -11.12 -0.36
N GLN A 59 5.08 -10.98 -0.90
CA GLN A 59 4.12 -12.07 -0.98
C GLN A 59 4.58 -13.18 -1.94
N PHE A 60 5.22 -12.83 -3.07
CA PHE A 60 5.80 -13.81 -3.98
C PHE A 60 6.95 -14.58 -3.32
N VAL A 61 7.89 -13.91 -2.65
CA VAL A 61 8.99 -14.60 -1.94
C VAL A 61 8.46 -15.58 -0.89
N VAL A 62 7.50 -15.13 -0.09
CA VAL A 62 6.91 -15.93 0.99
C VAL A 62 6.16 -17.14 0.43
N SER A 63 5.37 -16.96 -0.62
CA SER A 63 4.58 -18.04 -1.22
C SER A 63 5.43 -19.06 -1.97
N GLU A 64 6.45 -18.61 -2.70
CA GLU A 64 7.44 -19.47 -3.35
C GLU A 64 8.16 -20.36 -2.32
N THR A 65 8.65 -19.74 -1.25
CA THR A 65 9.34 -20.46 -0.17
C THR A 65 8.44 -21.52 0.45
N ALA A 66 7.17 -21.18 0.71
CA ALA A 66 6.21 -22.14 1.24
C ALA A 66 5.92 -23.28 0.27
N ALA A 67 5.71 -22.99 -1.02
CA ALA A 67 5.42 -23.99 -2.03
C ALA A 67 6.58 -24.98 -2.20
N LYS A 68 7.83 -24.50 -2.26
CA LYS A 68 9.02 -25.35 -2.35
C LYS A 68 9.17 -26.30 -1.16
N ASN A 69 8.75 -25.88 0.04
CA ASN A 69 8.87 -26.68 1.26
C ASN A 69 7.65 -27.60 1.51
N CYS A 70 6.46 -27.24 1.02
CA CYS A 70 5.21 -27.91 1.40
C CYS A 70 4.42 -28.55 0.26
N LEU A 71 4.54 -28.05 -0.98
CA LEU A 71 3.78 -28.55 -2.13
C LEU A 71 4.62 -29.34 -3.11
N LEU A 72 5.91 -29.01 -3.25
CA LEU A 72 6.78 -29.53 -4.31
C LEU A 72 6.11 -29.38 -5.69
N PRO A 73 5.89 -28.12 -6.15
CA PRO A 73 5.15 -27.84 -7.37
C PRO A 73 5.78 -28.50 -8.60
N SER A 74 4.96 -28.80 -9.60
CA SER A 74 5.47 -29.29 -10.88
C SER A 74 6.36 -28.25 -11.54
N GLN A 75 7.25 -28.70 -12.44
CA GLN A 75 8.12 -27.78 -13.17
C GLN A 75 7.33 -26.72 -13.96
N GLU A 76 6.18 -27.10 -14.53
CA GLU A 76 5.31 -26.18 -15.26
C GLU A 76 4.72 -25.10 -14.35
N GLU A 77 4.19 -25.49 -13.19
CA GLU A 77 3.61 -24.56 -12.22
C GLU A 77 4.68 -23.61 -11.67
N PHE A 78 5.87 -24.14 -11.40
CA PHE A 78 7.02 -23.34 -10.98
C PHE A 78 7.44 -22.33 -12.06
N SER A 79 7.57 -22.74 -13.33
CA SER A 79 7.94 -21.83 -14.42
C SER A 79 6.93 -20.72 -14.64
N LYS A 80 5.62 -20.99 -14.51
CA LYS A 80 4.58 -19.95 -14.61
C LYS A 80 4.67 -18.95 -13.45
N PHE A 81 4.87 -19.45 -12.24
CA PHE A 81 5.08 -18.61 -11.07
C PHE A 81 6.31 -17.70 -11.24
N ASP A 82 7.43 -18.26 -11.70
CA ASP A 82 8.69 -17.54 -11.87
C ASP A 82 8.57 -16.38 -12.87
N ALA A 83 7.94 -16.64 -14.03
CA ALA A 83 7.66 -15.60 -15.02
C ALA A 83 6.84 -14.43 -14.45
N ASN A 84 5.86 -14.74 -13.60
CA ASN A 84 5.07 -13.73 -12.91
C ASN A 84 5.84 -13.00 -11.82
N PHE A 85 6.73 -13.71 -11.12
CA PHE A 85 7.57 -13.11 -10.10
C PHE A 85 8.60 -12.16 -10.70
N ASP A 86 9.15 -12.45 -11.88
CA ASP A 86 10.05 -11.56 -12.62
C ASP A 86 9.41 -10.21 -12.92
N VAL A 87 8.14 -10.21 -13.37
CA VAL A 87 7.38 -8.98 -13.61
C VAL A 87 7.30 -8.15 -12.32
N VAL A 88 6.89 -8.77 -11.20
CA VAL A 88 6.76 -8.09 -9.92
C VAL A 88 8.11 -7.59 -9.41
N SER A 89 9.17 -8.38 -9.57
CA SER A 89 10.53 -8.03 -9.16
C SER A 89 11.05 -6.82 -9.92
N ASN A 90 10.82 -6.75 -11.23
CA ASN A 90 11.17 -5.60 -12.05
C ASN A 90 10.45 -4.33 -11.60
N PHE A 91 9.14 -4.41 -11.33
CA PHE A 91 8.39 -3.27 -10.84
C PHE A 91 8.81 -2.85 -9.42
N ALA A 92 9.11 -3.79 -8.53
CA ALA A 92 9.64 -3.50 -7.20
C ALA A 92 11.00 -2.78 -7.29
N PHE A 93 11.87 -3.21 -8.22
CA PHE A 93 13.13 -2.54 -8.51
C PHE A 93 12.93 -1.12 -9.04
N LEU A 94 12.01 -0.91 -9.98
CA LEU A 94 11.68 0.41 -10.52
C LEU A 94 11.12 1.33 -9.44
N GLU A 95 10.21 0.81 -8.60
CA GLU A 95 9.64 1.54 -7.48
C GLU A 95 10.75 2.00 -6.51
N MET A 96 11.68 1.13 -6.14
CA MET A 96 12.84 1.51 -5.31
C MET A 96 13.74 2.53 -6.00
N SER A 97 13.98 2.38 -7.31
CA SER A 97 14.82 3.30 -8.08
C SER A 97 14.23 4.71 -8.13
N GLN A 98 12.91 4.83 -8.24
CA GLN A 98 12.20 6.10 -8.19
C GLN A 98 12.21 6.73 -6.79
N GLN A 99 12.08 5.91 -5.74
CA GLN A 99 12.12 6.40 -4.37
C GLN A 99 13.53 6.84 -3.92
N PHE A 100 14.58 6.20 -4.45
CA PHE A 100 15.97 6.41 -4.06
C PHE A 100 16.88 6.67 -5.28
N PRO A 101 16.69 7.76 -6.03
CA PRO A 101 17.37 8.00 -7.30
C PRO A 101 18.89 8.21 -7.18
N TYR A 102 19.38 8.49 -5.96
CA TYR A 102 20.80 8.67 -5.65
C TYR A 102 21.50 7.36 -5.26
N ILE A 103 20.77 6.26 -5.12
CA ILE A 103 21.33 4.95 -4.81
C ILE A 103 21.72 4.24 -6.11
N GLN A 104 22.91 3.64 -6.15
CA GLN A 104 23.36 2.86 -7.29
C GLN A 104 22.42 1.67 -7.52
N GLN A 105 22.04 1.42 -8.77
CA GLN A 105 21.14 0.33 -9.16
C GLN A 105 21.56 -1.04 -8.60
N GLN A 106 22.85 -1.36 -8.63
CA GLN A 106 23.38 -2.60 -8.04
C GLN A 106 23.02 -2.73 -6.55
N LYS A 107 23.07 -1.63 -5.79
CA LYS A 107 22.72 -1.62 -4.37
C LYS A 107 21.23 -1.87 -4.15
N ILE A 108 20.37 -1.43 -5.06
CA ILE A 108 18.92 -1.71 -5.02
C ILE A 108 18.69 -3.20 -5.23
N SER A 109 19.31 -3.80 -6.24
CA SER A 109 19.23 -5.26 -6.49
C SER A 109 19.73 -6.07 -5.30
N GLU A 110 20.88 -5.70 -4.72
CA GLU A 110 21.40 -6.32 -3.50
C GLU A 110 20.41 -6.20 -2.32
N THR A 111 19.76 -5.05 -2.18
CA THR A 111 18.78 -4.81 -1.11
C THR A 111 17.56 -5.71 -1.26
N LEU A 112 17.01 -5.83 -2.47
CA LEU A 112 15.90 -6.74 -2.76
C LEU A 112 16.29 -8.19 -2.51
N ALA A 113 17.50 -8.61 -2.92
CA ALA A 113 18.00 -9.96 -2.68
C ALA A 113 18.15 -10.28 -1.18
N LEU A 114 18.70 -9.36 -0.39
CA LEU A 114 18.81 -9.51 1.07
C LEU A 114 17.44 -9.60 1.73
N LYS A 115 16.49 -8.78 1.29
CA LYS A 115 15.11 -8.80 1.77
C LYS A 115 14.42 -10.12 1.45
N ALA A 116 14.56 -10.63 0.22
CA ALA A 116 14.04 -11.93 -0.18
C ALA A 116 14.59 -13.05 0.72
N ARG A 117 15.92 -13.09 0.91
CA ARG A 117 16.56 -14.07 1.80
C ARG A 117 16.02 -14.03 3.23
N ALA A 118 15.83 -12.84 3.79
CA ALA A 118 15.28 -12.68 5.13
C ALA A 118 13.82 -13.18 5.25
N LEU A 119 13.00 -12.93 4.22
CA LEU A 119 11.62 -13.41 4.14
C LEU A 119 11.55 -14.93 3.99
N SER A 120 12.41 -15.52 3.15
CA SER A 120 12.49 -16.98 2.98
C SER A 120 12.85 -17.66 4.29
N LEU A 121 13.92 -17.23 4.97
CA LEU A 121 14.34 -17.80 6.26
C LEU A 121 13.23 -17.71 7.32
N ARG A 122 12.54 -16.57 7.39
CA ARG A 122 11.42 -16.38 8.32
C ARG A 122 10.26 -17.33 8.00
N THR A 123 10.00 -17.56 6.72
CA THR A 123 8.93 -18.44 6.25
C THR A 123 9.27 -19.90 6.52
N GLU A 124 10.50 -20.34 6.22
CA GLU A 124 11.00 -21.67 6.57
C GLU A 124 10.89 -21.93 8.06
N HIS A 125 11.29 -20.97 8.90
CA HIS A 125 11.18 -21.09 10.35
C HIS A 125 9.71 -21.26 10.79
N LYS A 126 8.78 -20.49 10.22
CA LYS A 126 7.35 -20.64 10.49
C LYS A 126 6.83 -22.01 10.08
N ILE A 127 7.23 -22.52 8.91
CA ILE A 127 6.85 -23.85 8.42
C ILE A 127 7.40 -24.94 9.34
N LYS A 128 8.67 -24.85 9.75
CA LYS A 128 9.28 -25.80 10.71
C LYS A 128 8.55 -25.80 12.05
N ALA A 129 8.13 -24.63 12.53
CA ALA A 129 7.47 -24.51 13.82
C ALA A 129 5.99 -24.95 13.82
N ARG A 130 5.27 -24.75 12.71
CA ARG A 130 3.80 -24.94 12.65
C ARG A 130 3.36 -26.11 11.75
N GLY A 131 4.24 -26.57 10.88
CA GLY A 131 3.95 -27.56 9.86
C GLY A 131 3.20 -26.98 8.65
N CYS A 132 3.21 -27.74 7.56
CA CYS A 132 2.55 -27.35 6.32
C CYS A 132 1.02 -27.32 6.42
N GLN A 133 0.42 -28.05 7.38
CA GLN A 133 -1.04 -28.12 7.55
C GLN A 133 -1.61 -26.96 8.39
N ASP A 134 -0.76 -26.08 8.92
CA ASP A 134 -1.21 -24.87 9.62
C ASP A 134 -2.07 -23.99 8.69
N PRO A 135 -3.24 -23.50 9.13
CA PRO A 135 -4.14 -22.71 8.29
C PRO A 135 -3.49 -21.46 7.68
N ALA A 136 -2.54 -20.82 8.39
CA ALA A 136 -1.85 -19.66 7.85
C ALA A 136 -0.84 -20.06 6.76
N ILE A 137 -0.21 -21.23 6.86
CA ILE A 137 0.64 -21.77 5.79
C ILE A 137 -0.22 -22.17 4.59
N GLN A 138 -1.36 -22.81 4.80
CA GLN A 138 -2.29 -23.16 3.72
C GLN A 138 -2.78 -21.93 2.94
N ALA A 139 -3.06 -20.81 3.63
CA ALA A 139 -3.40 -19.56 2.96
C ALA A 139 -2.25 -19.00 2.09
N ILE A 140 -1.00 -19.17 2.51
CA ILE A 140 0.18 -18.80 1.70
C ILE A 140 0.30 -19.70 0.47
N LEU A 141 0.05 -21.01 0.61
CA LEU A 141 0.07 -21.96 -0.49
C LEU A 141 -1.02 -21.70 -1.53
N GLN A 142 -2.21 -21.33 -1.09
CA GLN A 142 -3.28 -20.87 -2.01
C GLN A 142 -2.84 -19.61 -2.78
N ARG A 143 -2.10 -18.70 -2.14
CA ARG A 143 -1.54 -17.52 -2.80
C ARG A 143 -0.54 -17.90 -3.89
N TYR A 144 0.36 -18.84 -3.62
CA TYR A 144 1.30 -19.35 -4.62
C TYR A 144 0.56 -19.80 -5.89
N GLN A 145 -0.49 -20.62 -5.73
CA GLN A 145 -1.28 -21.12 -6.84
C GLN A 145 -2.01 -20.01 -7.61
N MET A 146 -2.52 -18.99 -6.92
CA MET A 146 -3.11 -17.81 -7.59
C MET A 146 -2.06 -17.02 -8.37
N GLN A 147 -0.87 -16.84 -7.79
CA GLN A 147 0.24 -16.15 -8.42
C GLN A 147 0.80 -16.91 -9.62
N ALA A 148 0.79 -18.25 -9.60
CA ALA A 148 1.18 -19.08 -10.75
C ALA A 148 0.17 -19.02 -11.91
N ARG A 149 -1.10 -18.72 -11.63
CA ARG A 149 -2.16 -18.55 -12.64
C ARG A 149 -2.42 -17.09 -13.02
N TRP A 150 -1.70 -16.16 -12.41
CA TRP A 150 -1.88 -14.75 -12.72
C TRP A 150 -1.42 -14.48 -14.15
N GLU A 151 -2.26 -13.81 -14.92
CA GLU A 151 -1.93 -13.36 -16.27
C GLU A 151 -2.09 -11.85 -16.28
N PRO A 152 -1.00 -11.07 -16.07
CA PRO A 152 -1.09 -9.63 -16.18
C PRO A 152 -1.53 -9.26 -17.59
N ALA A 153 -2.57 -8.44 -17.71
CA ALA A 153 -2.91 -7.82 -18.99
C ALA A 153 -1.67 -7.06 -19.48
N ILE A 154 -1.14 -7.46 -20.63
CA ILE A 154 0.06 -6.87 -21.21
C ILE A 154 -0.32 -5.46 -21.68
N GLY A 155 0.02 -4.44 -20.90
CA GLY A 155 -0.20 -3.03 -21.27
C GLY A 155 -0.43 -2.11 -20.07
N PHE A 156 0.66 -1.56 -19.53
CA PHE A 156 0.66 -0.30 -18.79
C PHE A 156 1.81 0.56 -19.32
#